data_AF-A0A7K0VHN7-F1
#
_entry.id   AF-A0A7K0VHN7-F1
#
_cell.length_a   1.000
_cell.length_b   1.000
_cell.length_c   1.000
_cell.angle_alpha   90.00
_cell.angle_beta   90.00
_cell.angle_gamma   90.00
#
_symmetry.space_group_name_H-M   'P 1'
#
loop_
_entity.id
_entity.type
_entity.pdbx_description
1 polymer ?
#
loop_
_entity_poly.entity_id
_entity_poly.type
_entity_poly.pdbx_seq_one_letter_code
_entity_poly.pdbx_strand_id
1 'polypeptide(L)'
;IDEMLTGFVPRKRTPLRSADTVVLQVAPTDVASAWRVTISDQTPVTVRAAGDADCTVSGTSSDIYEALWNRRGLDSLVVGGDRSVLDAFRENVKVRWG
;
A
#
# COMPACT_ATOMS: atom_id res chain seq x y z
N ILE A 1 -1.98 9.66 -2.18
CA ILE A 1 -2.14 8.22 -1.82
C ILE A 1 -3.01 7.54 -2.87
N ASP A 2 -4.19 8.09 -3.14
CA ASP A 2 -5.15 7.53 -4.11
C ASP A 2 -4.50 7.19 -5.46
N GLU A 3 -3.82 8.13 -6.12
CA GLU A 3 -3.13 7.90 -7.40
C GLU A 3 -2.26 6.63 -7.42
N MET A 4 -1.50 6.38 -6.35
CA MET A 4 -0.68 5.18 -6.24
C MET A 4 -1.57 3.93 -6.15
N LEU A 5 -2.49 3.92 -5.19
CA LEU A 5 -3.25 2.72 -4.83
C LEU A 5 -4.36 2.39 -5.83
N THR A 6 -5.00 3.38 -6.45
CA THR A 6 -6.11 3.19 -7.40
C THR A 6 -5.64 3.32 -8.85
N GLY A 7 -4.59 4.11 -9.09
CA GLY A 7 -4.09 4.39 -10.43
C GLY A 7 -2.95 3.48 -10.89
N PHE A 8 -1.95 3.20 -10.04
CA PHE A 8 -0.75 2.42 -10.43
C PHE A 8 -0.80 0.96 -9.97
N VAL A 9 -1.16 0.71 -8.72
CA VAL A 9 -1.18 -0.63 -8.11
C VAL A 9 -2.06 -1.62 -8.87
N PRO A 10 -3.29 -1.28 -9.32
CA PRO A 10 -4.18 -2.22 -9.99
C PRO A 10 -3.82 -2.48 -11.47
N ARG A 11 -2.71 -1.91 -11.98
CA ARG A 11 -2.28 -2.16 -13.36
C ARG A 11 -1.66 -3.56 -13.46
N LYS A 12 -2.00 -4.31 -14.53
CA LYS A 12 -1.44 -5.64 -14.81
C LYS A 12 0.10 -5.68 -14.76
N ARG A 13 0.75 -4.59 -15.20
CA ARG A 13 2.21 -4.43 -15.25
C ARG A 13 2.88 -4.25 -13.89
N THR A 14 2.13 -3.96 -12.83
CA THR A 14 2.68 -3.80 -11.48
C THR A 14 3.02 -5.19 -10.93
N PRO A 15 4.29 -5.50 -10.62
CA PRO A 15 4.73 -6.84 -10.28
C PRO A 15 4.49 -7.20 -8.80
N LEU A 16 3.45 -6.63 -8.18
CA LEU A 16 3.10 -6.89 -6.79
C LEU A 16 2.22 -8.15 -6.72
N ARG A 17 2.79 -9.28 -6.30
CA ARG A 17 2.12 -10.59 -6.19
C ARG A 17 2.51 -11.30 -4.91
N SER A 18 1.64 -12.19 -4.44
CA SER A 18 1.86 -13.06 -3.28
C SER A 18 1.25 -14.43 -3.53
N ALA A 19 1.87 -15.50 -3.02
CA ALA A 19 1.31 -16.85 -3.09
C ALA A 19 0.05 -16.97 -2.21
N ASP A 20 0.12 -16.41 -1.00
CA ASP A 20 -1.01 -16.31 -0.09
C ASP A 20 -1.74 -14.97 -0.31
N THR A 21 -3.07 -14.99 -0.22
CA THR A 21 -3.86 -13.75 -0.31
C THR A 21 -3.69 -12.95 0.97
N VAL A 22 -3.11 -11.76 0.84
CA VAL A 22 -2.89 -10.82 1.96
C VAL A 22 -3.49 -9.45 1.64
N VAL A 23 -3.84 -8.71 2.68
CA VAL A 23 -4.47 -7.39 2.59
C VAL A 23 -3.62 -6.35 3.30
N LEU A 24 -3.25 -5.31 2.55
CA LEU A 24 -2.62 -4.09 3.08
C LEU A 24 -3.67 -3.00 3.25
N GLN A 25 -3.87 -2.53 4.47
CA GLN A 25 -4.63 -1.32 4.77
C GLN A 25 -3.71 -0.11 4.85
N VAL A 26 -4.14 0.99 4.23
CA VAL A 26 -3.51 2.30 4.31
C VAL A 26 -4.51 3.28 4.90
N ALA A 27 -4.22 3.81 6.09
CA ALA A 27 -5.14 4.64 6.86
C ALA A 27 -4.41 5.86 7.45
N PRO A 28 -4.43 7.02 6.76
CA PRO A 28 -3.90 8.26 7.30
C PRO A 28 -4.61 8.70 8.59
N THR A 29 -3.89 9.37 9.48
CA THR A 29 -4.42 9.82 10.78
C THR A 29 -4.95 11.26 10.75
N ASP A 30 -4.62 12.02 9.71
CA ASP A 30 -4.92 13.44 9.53
C ASP A 30 -6.11 13.69 8.58
N VAL A 31 -6.60 12.65 7.90
CA VAL A 31 -7.78 12.72 7.02
C VAL A 31 -8.63 11.46 7.18
N ALA A 32 -9.96 11.60 7.10
CA ALA A 32 -10.89 10.48 7.16
C ALA A 32 -10.94 9.73 5.81
N SER A 33 -9.91 8.92 5.52
CA SER A 33 -9.85 8.06 4.34
C SER A 33 -9.08 6.79 4.65
N ALA A 34 -9.43 5.72 3.96
CA ALA A 34 -8.71 4.45 4.04
C ALA A 34 -8.79 3.72 2.70
N TRP A 35 -7.78 2.90 2.44
CA TRP A 35 -7.70 2.01 1.30
C TRP A 35 -7.31 0.62 1.77
N ARG A 36 -7.81 -0.40 1.08
CA ARG A 36 -7.32 -1.78 1.19
C ARG A 36 -6.83 -2.25 -0.16
N VAL A 37 -5.65 -2.85 -0.17
CA VAL A 37 -5.04 -3.50 -1.33
C VAL A 37 -4.99 -4.99 -1.05
N THR A 38 -5.77 -5.76 -1.80
CA THR A 38 -5.68 -7.24 -1.80
C THR A 38 -4.57 -7.65 -2.76
N ILE A 39 -3.61 -8.41 -2.27
CA ILE A 39 -2.45 -8.91 -3.01
C ILE A 39 -2.55 -10.43 -3.03
N SER A 40 -2.55 -11.01 -4.23
CA SER A 40 -2.56 -12.46 -4.45
C SER A 40 -1.68 -12.79 -5.66
N ASP A 41 -1.86 -13.98 -6.23
CA ASP A 41 -1.24 -14.39 -7.50
C ASP A 41 -1.84 -13.63 -8.71
N GLN A 42 -2.96 -12.93 -8.51
CA GLN A 42 -3.62 -12.08 -9.50
C GLN A 42 -3.20 -10.61 -9.41
N THR A 43 -3.66 -9.80 -10.37
CA THR A 43 -3.45 -8.35 -10.33
C THR A 43 -4.07 -7.77 -9.03
N PRO A 44 -3.34 -6.92 -8.27
CA PRO A 44 -3.84 -6.36 -7.03
C PRO A 44 -5.16 -5.63 -7.22
N VAL A 45 -6.04 -5.79 -6.24
CA VAL A 45 -7.34 -5.10 -6.20
C VAL A 45 -7.32 -4.08 -5.08
N THR A 46 -7.65 -2.84 -5.41
CA THR A 46 -7.74 -1.75 -4.43
C THR A 46 -9.18 -1.34 -4.23
N VAL A 47 -9.60 -1.21 -2.98
CA VAL A 47 -10.88 -0.60 -2.60
C VAL A 47 -10.66 0.57 -1.66
N ARG A 48 -11.48 1.61 -1.78
CA ARG A 48 -11.43 2.79 -0.91
C ARG A 48 -12.39 2.62 0.27
N ALA A 49 -12.02 1.77 1.21
CA ALA A 49 -12.74 1.55 2.45
C ALA A 49 -11.78 0.97 3.50
N ALA A 50 -12.05 1.24 4.78
CA ALA A 50 -11.40 0.55 5.88
C ALA A 50 -11.91 -0.90 6.01
N GLY A 51 -11.20 -1.72 6.76
CA GLY A 51 -11.61 -3.07 7.11
C GLY A 51 -10.46 -3.91 7.66
N ASP A 52 -10.69 -5.21 7.79
CA ASP A 52 -9.67 -6.14 8.24
C ASP A 52 -8.51 -6.21 7.24
N ALA A 53 -7.30 -6.31 7.78
CA ALA A 53 -6.07 -6.36 7.00
C ALA A 53 -4.96 -7.09 7.78
N ASP A 54 -4.12 -7.81 7.05
CA ASP A 54 -2.95 -8.49 7.58
C ASP A 54 -1.85 -7.49 7.96
N CYS A 55 -1.77 -6.37 7.22
CA CYS A 55 -0.87 -5.26 7.50
C CYS A 55 -1.63 -3.94 7.45
N THR A 56 -1.46 -3.07 8.44
CA THR A 56 -1.99 -1.70 8.44
C THR A 56 -0.85 -0.69 8.53
N VAL A 57 -0.90 0.33 7.67
CA VAL A 57 0.03 1.47 7.70
C VAL A 57 -0.74 2.74 8.04
N SER A 58 -0.30 3.42 9.10
CA SER A 58 -0.86 4.68 9.56
C SER A 58 0.22 5.72 9.82
N GLY A 59 -0.19 6.99 9.81
CA GLY A 59 0.69 8.17 9.85
C GLY A 59 0.02 9.34 9.14
N THR A 60 0.72 10.47 8.98
CA THR A 60 0.16 11.57 8.19
C THR A 60 0.00 11.17 6.72
N SER A 61 -0.98 11.74 6.04
CA SER A 61 -1.22 11.49 4.62
C SER A 61 0.00 11.81 3.76
N SER A 62 0.77 12.83 4.13
CA SER A 62 2.03 13.20 3.48
C SER A 62 3.13 12.16 3.70
N ASP A 63 3.34 11.70 4.94
CA ASP A 63 4.36 10.68 5.23
C ASP A 63 4.06 9.36 4.52
N ILE A 64 2.79 8.92 4.56
CA ILE A 64 2.34 7.72 3.86
C ILE A 64 2.57 7.88 2.36
N TYR A 65 2.22 9.02 1.79
CA TYR A 65 2.44 9.28 0.37
C TYR A 65 3.93 9.14 0.00
N GLU A 66 4.82 9.82 0.72
CA GLU A 66 6.26 9.76 0.45
C GLU A 66 6.83 8.33 0.62
N ALA A 67 6.34 7.56 1.59
CA ALA A 67 6.74 6.17 1.79
C ALA A 67 6.25 5.24 0.66
N LEU A 68 4.98 5.36 0.24
CA LEU A 68 4.41 4.56 -0.87
C LEU A 68 5.12 4.85 -2.20
N TRP A 69 5.61 6.07 -2.38
CA TRP A 69 6.40 6.47 -3.54
C TRP A 69 7.89 6.14 -3.42
N ASN A 70 8.30 5.44 -2.35
CA ASN A 70 9.69 5.09 -2.06
C ASN A 70 10.64 6.29 -1.99
N ARG A 71 10.13 7.47 -1.59
CA ARG A 71 10.93 8.69 -1.43
C ARG A 71 11.44 8.88 0.00
N ARG A 72 10.74 8.30 0.97
CA ARG A 72 11.14 8.27 2.38
C ARG A 72 11.06 6.86 2.95
N GLY A 73 11.76 6.67 4.08
CA GLY A 73 11.67 5.48 4.91
C GLY A 73 10.33 5.39 5.65
N LEU A 74 10.25 4.45 6.61
CA LEU A 74 9.04 4.19 7.39
C LEU A 74 9.09 4.79 8.80
N ASP A 75 10.13 5.57 9.13
CA ASP A 75 10.40 6.01 10.50
C ASP A 75 9.31 6.92 11.07
N SER A 76 8.57 7.63 10.21
CA SER A 76 7.41 8.46 10.58
C SER A 76 6.07 7.73 10.55
N LEU A 77 6.07 6.42 10.23
CA LEU A 77 4.86 5.61 10.08
C LEU A 77 4.74 4.56 11.18
N VAL A 78 3.50 4.23 11.52
CA VAL A 78 3.16 3.09 12.36
C VAL A 78 2.72 1.96 11.45
N VAL A 79 3.36 0.80 11.60
CA VAL A 79 3.02 -0.43 10.87
C VAL A 79 2.53 -1.46 11.88
N GLY A 80 1.29 -1.90 11.73
CA GLY A 80 0.68 -2.96 12.54
C GLY A 80 0.45 -4.22 11.73
N GLY A 81 0.55 -5.38 12.39
CA GLY A 81 0.40 -6.69 11.74
C GLY A 81 1.67 -7.15 11.02
N ASP A 82 1.51 -7.85 9.90
CA ASP A 82 2.61 -8.41 9.13
C ASP A 82 3.27 -7.37 8.21
N ARG A 83 4.38 -6.80 8.70
CA ARG A 83 5.18 -5.81 7.98
C ARG A 83 5.70 -6.31 6.62
N SER A 84 5.87 -7.62 6.43
CA SER A 84 6.41 -8.16 5.17
C SER A 84 5.53 -7.79 3.96
N VAL A 85 4.22 -7.58 4.18
CA VAL A 85 3.28 -7.13 3.15
C VAL A 85 3.63 -5.72 2.64
N LEU A 86 3.98 -4.80 3.54
CA LEU A 86 4.41 -3.43 3.17
C LEU A 86 5.79 -3.44 2.52
N ASP A 87 6.70 -4.27 2.99
CA ASP A 87 8.04 -4.37 2.41
C ASP A 87 7.94 -4.91 0.97
N ALA A 88 7.14 -5.96 0.73
CA ALA A 88 6.85 -6.47 -0.61
C ALA A 88 6.22 -5.40 -1.52
N PHE A 89 5.32 -4.58 -1.00
CA PHE A 89 4.78 -3.42 -1.72
C PHE A 89 5.91 -2.50 -2.19
N ARG A 90 6.79 -2.06 -1.28
CA ARG A 90 7.84 -1.08 -1.57
C ARG A 90 8.89 -1.61 -2.53
N GLU A 91 9.20 -2.90 -2.43
CA GLU A 91 10.17 -3.56 -3.30
C GLU A 91 9.69 -3.65 -4.76
N ASN A 92 8.39 -3.91 -4.95
CA ASN A 92 7.80 -4.22 -6.26
C ASN A 92 7.10 -3.02 -6.92
N VAL A 93 6.57 -2.08 -6.13
CA VAL A 93 5.87 -0.89 -6.64
C VAL A 93 6.84 0.26 -6.77
N LYS A 94 7.48 0.36 -7.94
CA LYS A 94 8.41 1.44 -8.28
C LYS A 94 7.94 2.16 -9.55
N VAL A 95 7.43 3.37 -9.38
CA VAL A 95 7.01 4.21 -10.52
C VAL A 95 8.26 4.77 -11.19
N ARG A 96 8.53 4.33 -12.41
CA ARG A 96 9.54 4.91 -13.30
C ARG A 96 8.80 5.69 -14.38
N TRP A 97 9.20 6.93 -14.60
CA TRP A 97 8.76 7.71 -15.75
C TRP A 97 9.58 7.25 -16.96
N GLY A 98 8.89 6.80 -18.00
CA GLY A 98 9.45 6.33 -19.25
C GLY A 98 8.45 6.55 -20.37
#